data_AF-A0A4S1ZCG2-F1
#
_entry.id   AF-A0A4S1ZCG2-F1
#
_cell.length_a   1.000
_cell.length_b   1.000
_cell.length_c   1.000
_cell.angle_alpha   90.00
_cell.angle_beta   90.00
_cell.angle_gamma   90.00
#
_symmetry.space_group_name_H-M   'P 1'
#
loop_
_entity.id
_entity.type
_entity.pdbx_description
1 polymer ?
#
loop_
_entity_poly.entity_id
_entity_poly.type
_entity_poly.pdbx_seq_one_letter_code
_entity_poly.pdbx_strand_id
1 'polypeptide(L)'
;MAKKKEITKEAQAWLDYAELSNFLLRDNAPLKINETPEDSKFYKPAKELAEELELNWNELTQDESNRIMINMLSDYFMSIQESKDKRYVLDITVREADKKLKEKENDESADMQS
;
A
#
# COMPACT_ATOMS: atom_id res chain seq x y z
N MET A 1 -1.06 22.86 21.39
CA MET A 1 -0.29 21.73 20.85
C MET A 1 -1.28 20.60 20.56
N ALA A 2 -1.46 20.21 19.29
CA ALA A 2 -2.34 19.10 18.96
C ALA A 2 -1.69 17.78 19.43
N LYS A 3 -2.41 17.00 20.25
CA LYS A 3 -1.95 15.66 20.64
C LYS A 3 -1.91 14.80 19.37
N LYS A 4 -0.74 14.24 19.05
CA LYS A 4 -0.59 13.21 18.02
C LYS A 4 -1.55 12.07 18.41
N LYS A 5 -2.58 11.80 17.62
CA LYS A 5 -3.46 10.64 17.84
C LYS A 5 -2.60 9.40 17.66
N GLU A 6 -2.43 8.61 18.72
CA GLU A 6 -1.83 7.29 18.60
C GLU A 6 -2.75 6.41 17.74
N ILE A 7 -2.19 5.83 16.68
CA ILE A 7 -2.87 4.83 15.85
C ILE A 7 -2.90 3.54 16.67
N THR A 8 -4.10 2.96 16.85
CA THR A 8 -4.20 1.69 17.57
C THR A 8 -3.63 0.56 16.72
N LYS A 9 -3.24 -0.56 17.34
CA LYS A 9 -2.67 -1.70 16.60
C LYS A 9 -3.61 -2.24 15.52
N GLU A 10 -4.91 -2.21 15.79
CA GLU A 10 -5.92 -2.72 14.85
C GLU A 10 -6.14 -1.74 13.69
N ALA A 11 -6.12 -0.42 13.96
CA ALA A 11 -6.13 0.59 12.91
C ALA A 11 -4.87 0.50 12.04
N GLN A 12 -3.72 0.20 12.65
CA GLN A 12 -2.47 -0.04 11.95
C GLN A 12 -2.55 -1.29 11.05
N ALA A 13 -3.09 -2.40 11.55
CA ALA A 13 -3.30 -3.62 10.75
C ALA A 13 -4.18 -3.36 9.52
N TRP A 14 -5.25 -2.57 9.66
CA TRP A 14 -6.08 -2.17 8.53
C TRP A 14 -5.31 -1.30 7.52
N LEU A 15 -4.52 -0.33 7.99
CA LEU A 15 -3.69 0.52 7.14
C LEU A 15 -2.64 -0.31 6.38
N ASP A 16 -2.01 -1.27 7.06
CA ASP A 16 -1.03 -2.17 6.45
C ASP A 16 -1.66 -3.03 5.35
N TYR A 17 -2.86 -3.58 5.58
CA TYR A 17 -3.62 -4.30 4.56
C TYR A 17 -4.00 -3.40 3.37
N ALA A 18 -4.45 -2.17 3.63
CA ALA A 18 -4.80 -1.22 2.58
C ALA A 18 -3.58 -0.82 1.75
N GLU A 19 -2.43 -0.57 2.39
CA GLU A 19 -1.17 -0.28 1.71
C GLU A 19 -0.69 -1.44 0.85
N LEU A 20 -0.76 -2.68 1.35
CA LEU A 20 -0.43 -3.88 0.57
C LEU A 20 -1.36 -4.04 -0.63
N SER A 21 -2.67 -3.88 -0.41
CA SER A 21 -3.68 -3.97 -1.47
C SER A 21 -3.41 -2.95 -2.58
N ASN A 22 -3.12 -1.71 -2.21
CA ASN A 22 -2.75 -0.67 -3.17
C ASN A 22 -1.43 -0.98 -3.89
N PHE A 23 -0.44 -1.54 -3.19
CA PHE A 23 0.83 -1.92 -3.79
C PHE A 23 0.68 -3.02 -4.85
N LEU A 24 -0.14 -4.04 -4.57
CA LEU A 24 -0.32 -5.22 -5.41
C LEU A 24 -1.38 -5.07 -6.51
N LEU A 25 -2.33 -4.15 -6.37
CA LEU A 25 -3.50 -4.07 -7.25
C LEU A 25 -3.61 -2.75 -8.05
N ARG A 26 -2.63 -1.85 -7.93
CA ARG A 26 -2.54 -0.62 -8.73
C ARG A 26 -2.16 -0.90 -10.19
N ASP A 27 -2.39 0.04 -11.09
CA ASP A 27 -2.10 -0.09 -12.52
C ASP A 27 -0.63 -0.40 -12.85
N ASN A 28 0.31 0.00 -11.98
CA ASN A 28 1.74 -0.30 -12.06
C ASN A 28 2.21 -1.25 -10.95
N ALA A 29 1.35 -2.18 -10.56
CA ALA A 29 1.70 -3.26 -9.66
C ALA A 29 2.74 -4.20 -10.29
N PRO A 30 3.61 -4.83 -9.48
CA PRO A 30 4.54 -5.83 -9.97
C PRO A 30 3.77 -7.03 -10.58
N LEU A 31 4.17 -7.48 -11.76
CA LEU A 31 3.62 -8.70 -12.36
C LEU A 31 4.17 -9.95 -11.65
N LYS A 32 5.41 -9.87 -11.17
CA LYS A 32 6.02 -10.89 -10.32
C LYS A 32 6.46 -10.30 -9.01
N ILE A 33 6.19 -10.99 -7.91
CA ILE A 33 6.41 -10.44 -6.57
C ILE A 33 7.90 -10.22 -6.28
N ASN A 34 8.78 -10.99 -6.92
CA ASN A 34 10.23 -10.84 -6.81
C ASN A 34 10.82 -9.62 -7.54
N GLU A 35 10.02 -8.90 -8.32
CA GLU A 35 10.38 -7.59 -8.91
C GLU A 35 10.17 -6.43 -7.92
N THR A 36 9.60 -6.73 -6.74
CA THR A 36 9.44 -5.74 -5.67
C THR A 36 10.81 -5.18 -5.26
N PRO A 37 10.98 -3.85 -5.14
CA PRO A 37 12.21 -3.25 -4.66
C PRO A 37 12.60 -3.75 -3.27
N GLU A 38 13.90 -3.99 -3.02
CA GLU A 38 14.38 -4.54 -1.75
C GLU A 38 14.16 -3.61 -0.54
N ASP A 39 14.04 -2.30 -0.79
CA ASP A 39 13.71 -1.28 0.20
C ASP A 39 12.21 -1.22 0.54
N SER A 40 11.36 -1.91 -0.22
CA SER A 40 9.93 -2.03 0.08
C SER A 40 9.72 -2.80 1.37
N LYS A 41 8.82 -2.30 2.22
CA LYS A 41 8.38 -3.01 3.44
C LYS A 41 7.75 -4.37 3.15
N PHE A 42 7.35 -4.63 1.90
CA PHE A 42 6.73 -5.88 1.46
C PHE A 42 7.72 -6.91 0.90
N TYR A 43 8.98 -6.53 0.63
CA TYR A 43 9.98 -7.43 0.05
C TYR A 43 10.29 -8.62 0.97
N LYS A 44 10.67 -8.33 2.22
CA LYS A 44 11.05 -9.37 3.19
C LYS A 44 9.89 -10.34 3.48
N PRO A 45 8.66 -9.87 3.78
CA PRO A 45 7.52 -10.77 3.95
C PRO A 45 7.22 -11.63 2.72
N ALA A 46 7.32 -11.07 1.51
CA ALA A 46 7.10 -11.84 0.29
C ALA A 46 8.15 -12.95 0.10
N LYS A 47 9.41 -12.65 0.42
CA LYS A 47 10.52 -13.60 0.31
C LYS A 47 10.42 -14.70 1.35
N GLU A 48 10.09 -14.36 2.60
CA GLU A 48 9.84 -15.34 3.67
C GLU A 48 8.71 -16.29 3.28
N LEU A 49 7.62 -15.76 2.73
CA LEU A 49 6.50 -16.58 2.28
C LEU A 49 6.86 -17.47 1.07
N ALA A 50 7.73 -17.00 0.17
CA ALA A 50 8.24 -17.84 -0.91
C ALA A 50 9.08 -19.02 -0.37
N GLU A 51 9.88 -18.79 0.67
CA GLU A 51 10.65 -19.83 1.36
C GLU A 51 9.71 -20.83 2.07
N GLU A 52 8.67 -20.36 2.75
CA GLU A 52 7.64 -21.21 3.39
C GLU A 52 6.88 -22.09 2.39
N LEU A 53 6.68 -21.60 1.17
CA LEU A 53 6.04 -22.33 0.07
C LEU A 53 7.02 -23.20 -0.73
N GLU A 54 8.29 -23.28 -0.31
CA GLU A 54 9.37 -24.03 -0.99
C GLU A 54 9.60 -23.58 -2.45
N LEU A 55 9.44 -22.29 -2.73
CA LEU A 55 9.57 -21.70 -4.06
C LEU A 55 10.95 -21.05 -4.26
N ASN A 56 11.50 -21.14 -5.47
CA ASN A 56 12.73 -20.43 -5.81
C ASN A 56 12.45 -18.95 -6.09
N TRP A 57 12.80 -18.07 -5.15
CA TRP A 57 12.61 -16.61 -5.25
C TRP A 57 13.14 -16.01 -6.56
N ASN A 58 14.26 -16.51 -7.08
CA ASN A 58 14.90 -15.96 -8.27
C ASN A 58 14.24 -16.45 -9.58
N GLU A 59 13.45 -17.52 -9.51
CA GLU A 59 12.89 -18.21 -10.67
C GLU A 59 11.35 -18.31 -10.61
N LEU A 60 10.69 -17.41 -9.87
CA LEU A 60 9.23 -17.43 -9.74
C LEU A 60 8.53 -17.29 -11.10
N THR A 61 7.60 -18.21 -11.35
CA THR A 61 6.57 -18.05 -12.37
C THR A 61 5.56 -16.98 -11.96
N GLN A 62 4.75 -16.52 -12.91
CA GLN A 62 3.67 -15.58 -12.62
C GLN A 62 2.63 -16.21 -11.67
N ASP A 63 2.31 -17.49 -11.86
CA ASP A 63 1.34 -18.19 -11.00
C ASP A 63 1.85 -18.35 -9.57
N GLU A 64 3.13 -18.69 -9.38
CA GLU A 64 3.77 -18.74 -8.06
C GLU A 64 3.82 -17.36 -7.40
N SER A 65 4.11 -16.32 -8.19
CA SER A 65 4.05 -14.94 -7.71
C SER A 65 2.64 -14.57 -7.23
N ASN A 66 1.61 -14.90 -8.02
CA ASN A 66 0.21 -14.66 -7.65
C ASN A 66 -0.16 -15.41 -6.36
N ARG A 67 0.31 -16.66 -6.19
CA ARG A 67 0.09 -17.41 -4.95
C ARG A 67 0.68 -16.70 -3.74
N ILE A 68 1.92 -16.20 -3.84
CA ILE A 68 2.54 -15.43 -2.76
C ILE A 68 1.73 -14.17 -2.48
N MET A 69 1.39 -13.38 -3.50
CA MET A 69 0.59 -12.15 -3.36
C MET A 69 -0.74 -12.38 -2.65
N ILE A 70 -1.46 -13.45 -3.01
CA ILE A 70 -2.76 -13.81 -2.40
C ILE A 70 -2.58 -14.22 -0.94
N ASN A 71 -1.55 -15.02 -0.62
CA ASN A 71 -1.28 -15.40 0.77
C ASN A 71 -0.90 -14.17 1.61
N MET A 72 -0.08 -13.25 1.10
CA MET A 72 0.22 -11.99 1.79
C MET A 72 -1.05 -11.18 2.08
N LEU A 73 -1.95 -11.03 1.10
CA LEU A 73 -3.22 -10.34 1.30
C LEU A 73 -4.08 -11.02 2.37
N SER A 74 -4.09 -12.36 2.37
CA SER A 74 -4.79 -13.16 3.37
C SER A 74 -4.22 -12.93 4.77
N ASP A 75 -2.90 -13.01 4.94
CA ASP A 75 -2.23 -12.84 6.23
C ASP A 75 -2.44 -11.43 6.80
N TYR A 76 -2.31 -10.41 5.96
CA TYR A 76 -2.55 -9.03 6.35
C TYR A 76 -4.03 -8.82 6.73
N PHE A 77 -4.97 -9.40 5.99
CA PHE A 77 -6.39 -9.33 6.32
C PHE A 77 -6.70 -10.03 7.66
N MET A 78 -6.15 -11.23 7.86
CA MET A 78 -6.33 -11.99 9.11
C MET A 78 -5.70 -11.31 10.33
N SER A 79 -4.70 -10.46 10.12
CA SER A 79 -4.09 -9.67 11.20
C SER A 79 -5.02 -8.57 11.75
N ILE A 80 -6.06 -8.19 10.98
CA ILE A 80 -7.08 -7.24 11.42
C ILE A 80 -7.98 -7.91 12.46
N GLN A 81 -7.65 -7.72 13.74
CA GLN A 81 -8.43 -8.30 14.83
C GLN A 81 -9.72 -7.51 15.09
N GLU A 82 -10.81 -8.24 15.32
CA GLU A 82 -12.06 -7.66 15.77
C GLU A 82 -11.93 -7.21 17.24
N SER A 83 -12.17 -5.94 17.51
CA SER A 83 -12.24 -5.43 18.89
C SER A 83 -13.61 -5.78 19.48
N LYS A 84 -13.62 -6.45 20.65
CA LYS A 84 -14.85 -6.82 21.36
C LYS A 84 -15.63 -5.61 21.88
N ASP A 85 -14.95 -4.49 22.10
CA ASP A 85 -15.44 -3.30 22.78
C ASP A 85 -15.51 -2.06 21.88
N LYS A 86 -14.96 -2.11 20.65
CA LYS A 86 -14.87 -0.97 19.74
C LYS A 86 -15.37 -1.34 18.36
N ARG A 87 -16.06 -0.38 17.75
CA ARG A 87 -16.40 -0.42 16.32
C ARG A 87 -15.45 0.51 15.58
N TYR A 88 -14.72 -0.03 14.61
CA TYR A 88 -13.93 0.79 13.69
C TYR A 88 -14.88 1.41 12.67
N VAL A 89 -14.80 2.74 12.53
CA VAL A 89 -15.56 3.51 11.53
C VAL A 89 -14.55 4.25 10.67
N LEU A 90 -14.59 4.01 9.36
CA LEU A 90 -13.79 4.73 8.38
C LEU A 90 -14.61 5.89 7.83
N ASP A 91 -14.30 7.11 8.27
CA ASP A 91 -14.88 8.32 7.72
C ASP A 91 -13.96 8.90 6.65
N ILE A 92 -14.32 8.72 5.37
CA ILE A 92 -13.61 9.32 4.24
C ILE A 92 -14.24 10.67 3.92
N THR A 93 -13.46 11.75 4.05
CA THR A 93 -13.87 13.09 3.62
C THR A 93 -13.03 13.50 2.42
N VAL A 94 -13.66 13.64 1.25
CA VAL A 94 -13.03 14.20 0.06
C VAL A 94 -13.07 15.73 0.15
N ARG A 95 -11.94 16.39 -0.10
CA ARG A 95 -11.86 17.84 -0.25
C ARG A 95 -11.32 18.17 -1.63
N GLU A 96 -11.79 19.25 -2.25
CA GLU A 96 -11.13 19.77 -3.44
C GLU A 96 -9.67 20.09 -3.10
N ALA A 97 -8.73 19.61 -3.92
CA ALA A 97 -7.35 20.06 -3.83
C ALA A 97 -7.33 21.57 -4.06
N ASP A 98 -6.65 22.33 -3.20
CA ASP A 98 -6.55 23.78 -3.31
C ASP A 98 -6.19 24.16 -4.75
N LYS A 99 -7.07 24.91 -5.43
CA LYS A 99 -6.92 25.36 -6.83
C LYS A 99 -5.65 26.20 -7.11
N LYS A 100 -4.84 26.48 -6.09
CA LYS A 100 -3.65 27.34 -6.14
C LYS A 100 -2.47 26.79 -6.95
N LEU A 101 -2.53 25.54 -7.43
CA LEU A 101 -1.50 24.99 -8.31
C LEU A 101 -1.77 25.21 -9.80
N LYS A 102 -2.99 25.58 -10.21
CA LYS A 102 -3.30 25.85 -11.64
C LYS A 102 -3.01 27.29 -12.08
N GLU A 103 -2.84 28.22 -11.15
CA GLU A 103 -2.54 29.62 -11.49
C GLU A 103 -1.04 29.87 -11.71
N LYS A 104 -0.15 29.04 -11.13
CA LYS A 104 1.31 29.18 -11.34
C LYS A 104 1.79 28.76 -12.72
N GLU A 105 1.16 27.79 -13.37
CA GLU A 105 1.54 27.37 -14.74
C GLU A 105 1.09 28.40 -15.81
N ASN A 106 0.04 29.17 -15.53
CA ASN A 106 -0.46 30.21 -16.44
C ASN A 106 0.29 31.55 -16.33
N ASP A 107 0.93 31.84 -15.19
CA ASP A 107 1.72 33.08 -15.02
C ASP A 107 3.12 32.93 -15.66
N GLU A 108 3.78 31.78 -15.48
CA GLU A 108 5.12 31.54 -16.06
C GLU A 108 5.12 31.38 -17.59
N SER A 109 3.97 31.02 -18.18
CA SER A 109 3.82 30.94 -19.65
C SER A 109 3.48 32.28 -20.31
N ALA A 110 2.99 33.27 -19.55
CA ALA A 110 2.73 34.63 -20.03
C ALA A 110 4.02 35.49 -20.07
N ASP A 111 4.93 35.30 -19.12
CA ASP A 111 6.20 36.04 -19.04
C ASP A 111 7.25 35.58 -20.08
N MET A 112 7.11 34.40 -20.69
CA MET A 112 8.01 33.93 -21.76
C MET A 112 7.58 34.34 -23.17
N GLN A 113 6.46 35.05 -23.33
CA GLN A 113 5.95 35.53 -24.62
C GLN A 113 5.92 37.06 -24.77
N SER A 114 6.53 37.80 -23.83
CA SER A 114 6.60 39.28 -23.83
C SER A 114 7.96 39.82 -24.26
#